data_AF-A0A0B1SQN6-F1
#
_entry.id   AF-A0A0B1SQN6-F1
#
_cell.length_a   1.000
_cell.length_b   1.000
_cell.length_c   1.000
_cell.angle_alpha   90.00
_cell.angle_beta   90.00
_cell.angle_gamma   90.00
#
_symmetry.space_group_name_H-M   'P 1'
#
loop_
_entity.id
_entity.type
_entity.pdbx_description
1 polymer ?
#
loop_
_entity_poly.entity_id
_entity_poly.type
_entity_poly.pdbx_seq_one_letter_code
_entity_poly.pdbx_strand_id
1 'polypeptide(L)'
;METAQSHFLPQDHEKVKEYTLDYTSCAIDTQCSLVFNVTEDMKDDVYIYYYLENYFQNHRRYVKSRNDKQFLGNVFEVSDCEPFAYDQNKVPIAPCGAIANSKFNGTFSLLTLSISMILVSYFILDYPVTVFGGRKSFVISTTSWAGGKNSFLGIAYLVVGSLAIVLGIVFIVIHIKFGHSVNELSDVGAGH
;
A
#
# COMPACT_ATOMS: atom_id res chain seq x y z
N MET A 1 26.58 -18.96 -2.46
CA MET A 1 25.87 -17.71 -2.09
C MET A 1 25.75 -16.92 -3.38
N GLU A 2 24.74 -17.24 -4.17
CA GLU A 2 24.59 -16.74 -5.53
C GLU A 2 23.14 -16.29 -5.73
N THR A 3 23.03 -15.18 -6.48
CA THR A 3 21.86 -14.69 -7.22
C THR A 3 20.61 -14.30 -6.42
N ALA A 4 20.59 -13.05 -5.91
CA ALA A 4 19.33 -12.36 -5.57
C ALA A 4 19.34 -10.84 -5.85
N GLN A 5 20.28 -10.32 -6.66
CA GLN A 5 20.42 -8.87 -6.88
C GLN A 5 20.35 -8.38 -8.33
N SER A 6 20.07 -9.25 -9.32
CA SER A 6 20.04 -8.82 -10.73
C SER A 6 18.65 -8.57 -11.33
N HIS A 7 17.57 -8.61 -10.55
CA HIS A 7 16.21 -8.50 -11.10
C HIS A 7 15.36 -7.35 -10.54
N PHE A 8 15.98 -6.33 -9.93
CA PHE A 8 15.31 -5.05 -9.65
C PHE A 8 15.28 -4.21 -10.96
N LEU A 9 14.59 -4.69 -11.99
CA LEU A 9 14.44 -3.93 -13.23
C LEU A 9 13.32 -2.89 -13.09
N PRO A 10 13.46 -1.68 -13.68
CA PRO A 10 12.44 -0.64 -13.69
C PRO A 10 11.08 -1.06 -14.31
N GLN A 11 10.97 -2.27 -14.87
CA GLN A 11 9.81 -2.76 -15.62
C GLN A 11 8.84 -3.64 -14.81
N ASP A 12 9.17 -4.06 -13.60
CA ASP A 12 8.31 -5.00 -12.88
C ASP A 12 7.03 -4.35 -12.30
N HIS A 13 7.00 -3.01 -12.17
CA HIS A 13 5.77 -2.29 -11.82
C HIS A 13 4.83 -2.07 -13.02
N GLU A 14 5.34 -2.11 -14.26
CA GLU A 14 4.53 -1.99 -15.48
C GLU A 14 3.84 -3.32 -15.83
N LYS A 15 4.39 -4.44 -15.34
CA LYS A 15 3.77 -5.76 -15.40
C LYS A 15 2.58 -5.92 -14.45
N VAL A 16 2.53 -5.16 -13.35
CA VAL A 16 1.40 -5.22 -12.41
C VAL A 16 0.17 -4.60 -13.06
N LYS A 17 -0.88 -5.41 -13.21
CA LYS A 17 -2.17 -5.00 -13.76
C LYS A 17 -3.11 -4.76 -12.60
N GLU A 18 -3.52 -3.52 -12.45
CA GLU A 18 -4.43 -3.06 -11.41
C GLU A 18 -5.60 -2.34 -12.05
N TYR A 19 -6.79 -2.68 -11.58
CA TYR A 19 -8.00 -2.04 -12.01
C TYR A 19 -8.89 -1.72 -10.81
N THR A 20 -9.51 -0.55 -10.86
CA THR A 20 -10.28 0.01 -9.75
C THR A 20 -11.68 0.35 -10.23
N LEU A 21 -12.67 -0.06 -9.44
CA LEU A 21 -14.08 0.16 -9.69
C LEU A 21 -14.67 0.96 -8.52
N ASP A 22 -15.08 2.20 -8.78
CA ASP A 22 -15.74 3.04 -7.78
C ASP A 22 -17.19 2.58 -7.58
N TYR A 23 -17.57 2.35 -6.33
CA TYR A 23 -18.94 1.98 -5.94
C TYR A 23 -19.51 2.92 -4.86
N THR A 24 -18.99 4.15 -4.75
CA THR A 24 -19.41 5.14 -3.75
C THR A 24 -20.87 5.59 -3.93
N SER A 25 -21.35 5.70 -5.17
CA SER A 25 -22.70 6.23 -5.51
C SER A 25 -23.86 5.24 -5.27
N CYS A 26 -23.54 4.11 -4.70
CA CYS A 26 -24.29 2.88 -4.88
C CYS A 26 -24.95 2.61 -3.49
N ALA A 27 -26.28 2.45 -3.47
CA ALA A 27 -27.09 2.74 -2.28
C ALA A 27 -27.01 1.68 -1.17
N ILE A 28 -27.13 2.12 0.08
CA ILE A 28 -27.12 1.26 1.29
C ILE A 28 -28.33 0.31 1.25
N ASP A 29 -28.14 -0.94 1.69
CA ASP A 29 -29.16 -2.01 1.73
C ASP A 29 -29.77 -2.37 0.36
N THR A 30 -29.10 -2.00 -0.73
CA THR A 30 -29.47 -2.43 -2.08
C THR A 30 -28.36 -3.25 -2.72
N GLN A 31 -28.74 -4.26 -3.49
CA GLN A 31 -27.81 -4.97 -4.35
C GLN A 31 -27.52 -4.08 -5.57
N CYS A 32 -26.27 -3.74 -5.77
CA CYS A 32 -25.83 -2.96 -6.94
C CYS A 32 -24.83 -3.83 -7.70
N SER A 33 -25.01 -3.87 -9.01
CA SER A 33 -24.18 -4.66 -9.90
C SER A 33 -23.40 -3.73 -10.80
N LEU A 34 -22.09 -3.87 -10.78
CA LEU A 34 -21.17 -3.08 -11.56
C LEU A 34 -20.39 -4.01 -12.47
N VAL A 35 -20.27 -3.63 -13.74
CA VAL A 35 -19.55 -4.43 -14.73
C VAL A 35 -18.13 -3.95 -14.79
N PHE A 36 -17.22 -4.89 -14.64
CA PHE A 36 -15.79 -4.67 -14.62
C PHE A 36 -15.16 -5.33 -15.87
N ASN A 37 -14.39 -4.57 -16.66
CA ASN A 37 -13.80 -5.04 -17.92
C ASN A 37 -12.28 -5.15 -17.79
N VAL A 38 -11.79 -6.39 -17.78
CA VAL A 38 -10.38 -6.76 -17.74
C VAL A 38 -9.89 -6.91 -19.17
N THR A 39 -9.28 -5.86 -19.71
CA THR A 39 -8.81 -5.85 -21.11
C THR A 39 -7.53 -6.64 -21.31
N GLU A 40 -6.75 -6.84 -20.25
CA GLU A 40 -5.45 -7.49 -20.29
C GLU A 40 -5.42 -8.73 -19.39
N ASP A 41 -4.85 -9.81 -19.91
CA ASP A 41 -4.73 -11.08 -19.22
C ASP A 41 -3.82 -10.99 -17.98
N MET A 42 -4.33 -11.43 -16.83
CA MET A 42 -3.63 -11.43 -15.54
C MET A 42 -2.96 -12.79 -15.33
N LYS A 43 -1.72 -12.92 -15.77
CA LYS A 43 -0.98 -14.20 -15.76
C LYS A 43 -0.47 -14.65 -14.38
N ASP A 44 -0.27 -13.69 -13.48
CA ASP A 44 0.22 -13.92 -12.12
C ASP A 44 -0.95 -14.01 -11.12
N ASP A 45 -0.65 -14.32 -9.86
CA ASP A 45 -1.64 -14.39 -8.79
C ASP A 45 -2.44 -13.09 -8.67
N VAL A 46 -3.77 -13.24 -8.61
CA VAL A 46 -4.73 -12.15 -8.56
C VAL A 46 -5.20 -11.93 -7.13
N TYR A 47 -5.13 -10.67 -6.69
CA TYR A 47 -5.58 -10.22 -5.39
C TYR A 47 -6.75 -9.27 -5.54
N ILE A 48 -7.65 -9.33 -4.56
CA ILE A 48 -8.84 -8.49 -4.49
C ILE A 48 -8.75 -7.65 -3.23
N TYR A 49 -8.95 -6.35 -3.37
CA TYR A 49 -8.94 -5.39 -2.28
C TYR A 49 -10.20 -4.54 -2.29
N TYR A 50 -10.63 -4.12 -1.11
CA TYR A 50 -11.52 -2.98 -0.96
C TYR A 50 -10.67 -1.78 -0.54
N TYR A 51 -10.89 -0.64 -1.19
CA TYR A 51 -10.17 0.60 -0.98
C TYR A 51 -11.12 1.65 -0.43
N LEU A 52 -10.69 2.32 0.64
CA LEU A 52 -11.44 3.39 1.30
C LEU A 52 -10.57 4.65 1.33
N GLU A 53 -11.10 5.74 0.78
CA GLU A 53 -10.44 7.04 0.79
C GLU A 53 -11.02 7.94 1.88
N ASN A 54 -10.20 8.86 2.39
CA ASN A 54 -10.51 9.74 3.52
C ASN A 54 -10.96 8.97 4.78
N TYR A 55 -10.43 7.75 4.95
CA TYR A 55 -10.65 6.91 6.10
C TYR A 55 -9.37 6.80 6.96
N PHE A 56 -9.30 7.60 8.02
CA PHE A 56 -8.08 7.83 8.81
C PHE A 56 -7.77 6.73 9.84
N GLN A 57 -7.44 5.53 9.36
CA GLN A 57 -7.06 4.39 10.22
C GLN A 57 -5.82 4.66 11.08
N ASN A 58 -4.97 5.59 10.66
CA ASN A 58 -3.75 5.98 11.38
C ASN A 58 -4.01 7.00 12.51
N HIS A 59 -5.25 7.46 12.69
CA HIS A 59 -5.55 8.42 13.74
C HIS A 59 -5.24 7.81 15.13
N ARG A 60 -4.42 8.49 15.95
CA ARG A 60 -3.92 7.97 17.25
C ARG A 60 -5.01 7.36 18.13
N ARG A 61 -6.18 8.02 18.25
CA ARG A 61 -7.32 7.50 19.03
C ARG A 61 -7.95 6.25 18.43
N TYR A 62 -7.98 6.14 17.09
CA TYR A 62 -8.53 4.99 16.39
C TYR A 62 -7.65 3.76 16.61
N VAL A 63 -6.34 3.90 16.39
CA VAL A 63 -5.34 2.83 16.59
C VAL A 63 -5.30 2.34 18.03
N LYS A 64 -5.45 3.25 19.00
CA LYS A 64 -5.44 2.90 20.43
C LYS A 64 -6.73 2.25 20.91
N SER A 65 -7.85 2.43 20.21
CA SER A 65 -9.16 1.94 20.64
C SER A 65 -9.32 0.45 20.31
N ARG A 66 -8.60 -0.39 21.07
CA ARG A 66 -8.61 -1.87 21.01
C ARG A 66 -8.00 -2.44 22.28
N ASN A 67 -8.30 -3.69 22.63
CA ASN A 67 -7.66 -4.39 23.75
C ASN A 67 -7.07 -5.73 23.32
N ASP A 68 -5.74 -5.84 23.39
CA ASP A 68 -5.03 -7.03 22.90
C ASP A 68 -5.28 -8.27 23.80
N LYS A 69 -5.50 -8.10 25.12
CA LYS A 69 -5.87 -9.23 26.00
C LYS A 69 -7.24 -9.78 25.67
N GLN A 70 -8.17 -8.92 25.24
CA GLN A 70 -9.47 -9.34 24.76
C GLN A 70 -9.35 -10.20 23.49
N PHE A 71 -8.49 -9.80 22.56
CA PHE A 71 -8.21 -10.57 21.34
C PHE A 71 -7.52 -11.90 21.60
N LEU A 72 -6.82 -12.02 22.74
CA LEU A 72 -6.27 -13.28 23.23
C LEU A 72 -7.30 -14.14 24.02
N GLY A 73 -8.54 -13.67 24.15
CA GLY A 73 -9.66 -14.42 24.73
C GLY A 73 -10.12 -13.95 26.12
N ASN A 74 -9.48 -12.95 26.73
CA ASN A 74 -9.97 -12.38 28.00
C ASN A 74 -11.06 -11.34 27.75
N VAL A 75 -12.30 -11.81 27.55
CA VAL A 75 -13.45 -11.00 27.12
C VAL A 75 -13.81 -9.82 28.02
N PHE A 76 -13.39 -9.84 29.29
CA PHE A 76 -13.70 -8.79 30.28
C PHE A 76 -12.71 -7.61 30.26
N GLU A 77 -11.56 -7.75 29.61
CA GLU A 77 -10.55 -6.68 29.53
C GLU A 77 -10.91 -5.70 28.40
N VAL A 78 -11.42 -4.50 28.75
CA VAL A 78 -11.86 -3.48 27.78
C VAL A 78 -11.35 -2.06 28.07
N SER A 79 -10.31 -1.93 28.89
CA SER A 79 -9.76 -0.66 29.41
C SER A 79 -9.50 0.41 28.37
N ASP A 80 -9.02 0.01 27.19
CA ASP A 80 -8.55 0.92 26.13
C ASP A 80 -9.58 1.13 25.02
N CYS A 81 -10.81 0.59 25.17
CA CYS A 81 -11.80 0.51 24.09
C CYS A 81 -12.84 1.63 24.07
N GLU A 82 -12.80 2.60 24.98
CA GLU A 82 -13.76 3.71 25.02
C GLU A 82 -13.82 4.49 23.68
N PRO A 83 -15.01 4.89 23.20
CA PRO A 83 -16.35 4.72 23.80
C PRO A 83 -17.01 3.35 23.52
N PHE A 84 -16.32 2.44 22.85
CA PHE A 84 -16.85 1.16 22.35
C PHE A 84 -16.46 -0.02 23.26
N ALA A 85 -16.39 0.22 24.57
CA ALA A 85 -16.03 -0.78 25.56
C ALA A 85 -17.25 -1.61 26.02
N TYR A 86 -18.42 -0.98 26.14
CA TYR A 86 -19.62 -1.57 26.74
C TYR A 86 -20.88 -1.30 25.91
N ASP A 87 -21.84 -2.22 25.97
CA ASP A 87 -23.19 -2.04 25.41
C ASP A 87 -24.10 -1.21 26.32
N GLN A 88 -25.37 -1.05 25.92
CA GLN A 88 -26.39 -0.33 26.70
C GLN A 88 -26.66 -0.94 28.09
N ASN A 89 -26.40 -2.23 28.27
CA ASN A 89 -26.58 -2.99 29.51
C ASN A 89 -25.30 -3.09 30.34
N LYS A 90 -24.22 -2.37 29.97
CA LYS A 90 -22.88 -2.43 30.58
C LYS A 90 -22.19 -3.79 30.44
N VAL A 91 -22.56 -4.55 29.42
CA VAL A 91 -21.87 -5.79 29.06
C VAL A 91 -20.67 -5.44 28.18
N PRO A 92 -19.46 -5.97 28.46
CA PRO A 92 -18.29 -5.76 27.59
C PRO A 92 -18.58 -6.19 26.15
N ILE A 93 -18.32 -5.31 25.18
CA ILE A 93 -18.46 -5.62 23.75
C ILE A 93 -17.29 -6.50 23.34
N ALA A 94 -17.52 -7.60 22.63
CA ALA A 94 -16.46 -8.46 22.11
C ALA A 94 -16.63 -8.69 20.60
N PRO A 95 -15.69 -8.26 19.73
CA PRO A 95 -14.50 -7.43 20.03
C PRO A 95 -14.84 -5.94 20.32
N CYS A 96 -14.16 -5.34 21.29
CA CYS A 96 -14.32 -3.93 21.66
C CYS A 96 -13.46 -2.99 20.81
N GLY A 97 -13.82 -1.70 20.84
CA GLY A 97 -12.99 -0.62 20.29
C GLY A 97 -13.39 -0.14 18.90
N ALA A 98 -12.84 1.01 18.51
CA ALA A 98 -13.22 1.72 17.29
C ALA A 98 -12.94 0.88 16.03
N ILE A 99 -11.81 0.19 15.98
CA ILE A 99 -11.40 -0.63 14.82
C ILE A 99 -12.42 -1.73 14.54
N ALA A 100 -12.86 -2.41 15.61
CA ALA A 100 -13.85 -3.47 15.52
C ALA A 100 -15.24 -2.93 15.16
N ASN A 101 -15.64 -1.81 15.77
CA ASN A 101 -16.94 -1.20 15.55
C ASN A 101 -17.11 -0.64 14.13
N SER A 102 -16.02 -0.19 13.50
CA SER A 102 -16.02 0.33 12.13
C SER A 102 -15.44 -0.67 11.12
N LYS A 103 -15.61 -1.96 11.36
CA LYS A 103 -15.19 -3.00 10.43
C LYS A 103 -16.03 -2.93 9.14
N PHE A 104 -15.38 -3.13 8.00
CA PHE A 104 -16.09 -3.33 6.75
C PHE A 104 -16.97 -4.59 6.81
N ASN A 105 -18.25 -4.41 6.54
CA ASN A 105 -19.35 -5.39 6.63
C ASN A 105 -20.05 -5.62 5.27
N GLY A 106 -19.48 -5.12 4.17
CA GLY A 106 -19.97 -5.39 2.83
C GLY A 106 -19.56 -6.78 2.32
N THR A 107 -20.40 -7.35 1.46
CA THR A 107 -20.11 -8.60 0.73
C THR A 107 -19.95 -8.31 -0.76
N PHE A 108 -18.94 -8.91 -1.38
CA PHE A 108 -18.73 -8.89 -2.83
C PHE A 108 -18.95 -10.28 -3.41
N SER A 109 -19.63 -10.35 -4.55
CA SER A 109 -19.86 -11.56 -5.32
C SER A 109 -19.44 -11.33 -6.76
N LEU A 110 -18.57 -12.20 -7.26
CA LEU A 110 -18.00 -12.10 -8.59
C LEU A 110 -18.63 -13.16 -9.49
N LEU A 111 -19.12 -12.76 -10.66
CA LEU A 111 -19.65 -13.64 -11.69
C LEU A 111 -18.96 -13.33 -13.02
N THR A 112 -18.29 -14.32 -13.61
CA THR A 112 -17.68 -14.18 -14.93
C THR A 112 -18.77 -14.22 -16.01
N LEU A 113 -18.87 -13.17 -16.83
CA LEU A 113 -19.81 -13.09 -17.95
C LEU A 113 -19.16 -13.50 -19.28
N SER A 114 -17.89 -13.17 -19.48
CA SER A 114 -17.07 -13.53 -20.64
C SER A 114 -15.59 -13.56 -20.25
N ILE A 115 -14.68 -13.84 -21.20
CA ILE A 115 -13.23 -13.94 -20.94
C ILE A 115 -12.68 -12.66 -20.26
N SER A 116 -13.16 -11.47 -20.65
CA SER A 116 -12.71 -10.18 -20.13
C SER A 116 -13.70 -9.50 -19.18
N MET A 117 -14.98 -9.91 -19.15
CA MET A 117 -15.99 -9.22 -18.34
C MET A 117 -16.33 -9.98 -17.07
N ILE A 118 -16.14 -9.31 -15.94
CA ILE A 118 -16.54 -9.77 -14.62
C ILE A 118 -17.67 -8.87 -14.13
N LEU A 119 -18.81 -9.47 -13.80
CA LEU A 119 -19.87 -8.79 -13.07
C LEU A 119 -19.52 -8.83 -11.58
N VAL A 120 -19.31 -7.67 -10.98
CA VAL A 120 -19.12 -7.52 -9.55
C VAL A 120 -20.45 -7.07 -8.96
N SER A 121 -21.14 -7.99 -8.31
CA SER A 121 -22.31 -7.65 -7.49
C SER A 121 -21.82 -7.38 -6.08
N TYR A 122 -22.16 -6.22 -5.53
CA TYR A 122 -21.88 -5.92 -4.15
C TYR A 122 -23.19 -5.75 -3.38
N PHE A 123 -23.15 -6.11 -2.09
CA PHE A 123 -24.22 -5.86 -1.13
C PHE A 123 -23.59 -5.24 0.12
N ILE A 124 -23.89 -3.96 0.37
CA ILE A 124 -23.42 -3.24 1.57
C ILE A 124 -24.48 -3.38 2.65
N LEU A 125 -24.10 -3.92 3.79
CA LEU A 125 -24.70 -3.54 5.06
C LEU A 125 -23.95 -2.28 5.53
N ASP A 126 -24.66 -1.21 5.83
CA ASP A 126 -24.21 0.04 6.48
C ASP A 126 -22.69 0.37 6.55
N TYR A 127 -22.18 1.28 5.70
CA TYR A 127 -20.85 1.92 5.85
C TYR A 127 -20.76 3.29 5.14
N PRO A 128 -21.42 4.37 5.60
CA PRO A 128 -21.51 5.62 4.83
C PRO A 128 -20.18 6.40 4.84
N VAL A 129 -19.45 6.41 3.72
CA VAL A 129 -18.20 7.20 3.59
C VAL A 129 -18.42 8.63 3.08
N THR A 130 -19.59 8.89 2.49
CA THR A 130 -19.91 10.18 1.86
C THR A 130 -20.03 11.31 2.88
N VAL A 131 -20.39 10.99 4.14
CA VAL A 131 -20.54 11.97 5.22
C VAL A 131 -19.23 12.65 5.63
N PHE A 132 -18.09 12.04 5.29
CA PHE A 132 -16.74 12.60 5.48
C PHE A 132 -15.99 12.81 4.16
N GLY A 133 -16.72 12.84 3.03
CA GLY A 133 -16.14 13.05 1.70
C GLY A 133 -15.22 11.91 1.25
N GLY A 134 -15.40 10.69 1.77
CA GLY A 134 -14.66 9.51 1.35
C GLY A 134 -15.21 8.86 0.08
N ARG A 135 -14.40 7.96 -0.48
CA ARG A 135 -14.75 7.12 -1.64
C ARG A 135 -14.54 5.65 -1.30
N LYS A 136 -15.32 4.77 -1.93
CA LYS A 136 -15.17 3.32 -1.86
C LYS A 136 -14.84 2.78 -3.24
N SER A 137 -13.85 1.91 -3.30
CA SER A 137 -13.49 1.27 -4.56
C SER A 137 -13.15 -0.20 -4.36
N PHE A 138 -13.52 -0.99 -5.33
CA PHE A 138 -13.17 -2.40 -5.42
C PHE A 138 -11.99 -2.50 -6.38
N VAL A 139 -10.91 -3.13 -5.94
CA VAL A 139 -9.64 -3.18 -6.67
C VAL A 139 -9.27 -4.62 -6.93
N ILE A 140 -8.95 -4.94 -8.18
CA ILE A 140 -8.31 -6.20 -8.56
C ILE A 140 -6.90 -5.85 -9.03
N SER A 141 -5.89 -6.50 -8.44
CA SER A 141 -4.49 -6.31 -8.83
C SER A 141 -3.76 -7.64 -8.88
N THR A 142 -2.85 -7.77 -9.84
CA THR A 142 -1.78 -8.78 -9.74
C THR A 142 -0.68 -8.30 -8.80
N THR A 143 0.21 -9.19 -8.37
CA THR A 143 1.43 -8.82 -7.63
C THR A 143 2.66 -9.31 -8.35
N SER A 144 3.73 -8.51 -8.32
CA SER A 144 5.07 -8.97 -8.69
C SER A 144 5.88 -9.29 -7.44
N TRP A 145 7.11 -9.80 -7.62
CA TRP A 145 8.02 -10.09 -6.51
C TRP A 145 8.36 -8.84 -5.65
N ALA A 146 8.21 -7.63 -6.22
CA ALA A 146 8.41 -6.35 -5.52
C ALA A 146 7.12 -5.80 -4.87
N GLY A 147 6.01 -6.54 -4.96
CA GLY A 147 4.69 -6.15 -4.46
C GLY A 147 3.76 -5.61 -5.54
N GLY A 148 2.92 -4.64 -5.15
CA GLY A 148 1.93 -4.02 -6.03
C GLY A 148 2.51 -2.95 -6.99
N LYS A 149 1.61 -2.20 -7.62
CA LYS A 149 1.96 -1.14 -8.57
C LYS A 149 2.55 0.08 -7.84
N ASN A 150 3.87 0.27 -7.92
CA ASN A 150 4.54 1.39 -7.24
C ASN A 150 5.83 1.87 -7.95
N SER A 151 5.71 2.86 -8.84
CA SER A 151 6.87 3.40 -9.57
C SER A 151 7.83 4.25 -8.72
N PHE A 152 7.47 4.64 -7.48
CA PHE A 152 8.29 5.55 -6.67
C PHE A 152 9.66 4.98 -6.35
N LEU A 153 9.73 3.70 -5.98
CA LEU A 153 10.98 3.06 -5.58
C LEU A 153 11.99 3.06 -6.74
N GLY A 154 11.53 2.70 -7.95
CA GLY A 154 12.37 2.74 -9.15
C GLY A 154 12.89 4.15 -9.47
N ILE A 155 12.03 5.16 -9.42
CA ILE A 155 12.42 6.57 -9.65
C ILE A 155 13.42 7.03 -8.58
N ALA A 156 13.21 6.68 -7.31
CA ALA A 156 14.11 7.04 -6.22
C ALA A 156 15.53 6.47 -6.44
N TYR A 157 15.64 5.21 -6.84
CA TYR A 157 16.95 4.60 -7.17
C TYR A 157 17.62 5.28 -8.37
N LEU A 158 16.86 5.65 -9.41
CA LEU A 158 17.42 6.37 -10.56
C LEU A 158 17.93 7.76 -10.18
N VAL A 159 17.20 8.49 -9.33
CA VAL A 159 17.61 9.81 -8.84
C VAL A 159 18.85 9.72 -7.95
N VAL A 160 18.86 8.80 -6.97
CA VAL A 160 20.02 8.64 -6.07
C VAL A 160 21.24 8.12 -6.82
N GLY A 161 21.07 7.15 -7.72
CA GLY A 161 22.15 6.61 -8.55
C GLY A 161 22.77 7.64 -9.48
N SER A 162 21.95 8.47 -10.12
CA SER A 162 22.47 9.55 -10.99
C SER A 162 23.22 10.62 -10.19
N LEU A 163 22.74 11.02 -9.02
CA LEU A 163 23.45 11.94 -8.13
C LEU A 163 24.82 11.38 -7.69
N ALA A 164 24.86 10.09 -7.34
CA ALA A 164 26.10 9.42 -6.93
C ALA A 164 27.14 9.37 -8.07
N ILE A 165 26.71 9.11 -9.31
CA ILE A 165 27.59 9.13 -10.49
C ILE A 165 28.15 10.53 -10.73
N VAL A 166 27.32 11.57 -10.64
CA VAL A 166 27.77 12.96 -10.82
C VAL A 166 28.83 13.32 -9.76
N LEU A 167 28.57 12.99 -8.48
CA LEU A 167 29.54 13.22 -7.41
C LEU A 167 30.85 12.42 -7.62
N GLY A 168 30.75 11.18 -8.09
CA GLY A 168 31.90 10.36 -8.46
C GLY A 168 32.76 11.00 -9.56
N ILE A 169 32.13 11.51 -10.62
CA ILE A 169 32.83 12.22 -11.70
C ILE A 169 33.52 13.48 -11.17
N VAL A 170 32.84 14.26 -10.32
CA VAL A 170 33.43 15.46 -9.70
C VAL A 170 34.66 15.11 -8.87
N PHE A 171 34.59 14.08 -8.01
CA PHE A 171 35.74 13.64 -7.22
C PHE A 171 36.90 13.12 -8.09
N ILE A 172 36.60 12.39 -9.17
CA ILE A 172 37.63 11.94 -10.12
C ILE A 172 38.33 13.13 -10.79
N VAL A 173 37.57 14.15 -11.23
CA VAL A 173 38.14 15.36 -11.83
C VAL A 173 39.03 16.11 -10.85
N ILE A 174 38.60 16.26 -9.59
CA ILE A 174 39.40 16.88 -8.53
C ILE A 174 40.69 16.07 -8.29
N HIS A 175 40.59 14.74 -8.19
CA HIS A 175 41.75 13.89 -7.94
C HIS A 175 42.78 13.94 -9.07
N ILE A 176 42.34 13.97 -10.34
CA ILE A 176 43.25 14.09 -11.48
C ILE A 176 43.94 15.47 -11.48
N LYS A 177 43.20 16.56 -11.21
CA LYS A 177 43.76 17.92 -11.20
C LYS A 177 44.69 18.19 -10.02
N PHE A 178 44.29 17.82 -8.80
CA PHE A 178 45.11 18.04 -7.60
C PHE A 178 46.20 16.98 -7.42
N GLY A 179 45.97 15.73 -7.84
CA GLY A 179 46.98 14.67 -7.80
C GLY A 179 48.17 14.96 -8.70
N HIS A 180 47.94 15.58 -9.87
CA HIS A 180 49.04 16.03 -10.74
C HIS A 180 49.91 17.10 -10.08
N SER A 181 49.30 18.01 -9.30
CA SER A 181 50.04 19.10 -8.64
C SER A 181 50.99 18.59 -7.54
N VAL A 182 50.63 17.51 -6.82
CA VAL A 182 51.46 16.94 -5.73
C VAL A 182 52.64 16.13 -6.27
N ASN A 183 52.47 15.45 -7.42
CA ASN A 183 53.55 14.71 -8.07
C ASN A 183 54.68 15.64 -8.53
N GLU A 184 54.35 16.82 -9.08
CA GLU A 184 55.37 17.82 -9.44
C GLU A 184 56.08 18.42 -8.22
N LEU A 185 55.40 18.54 -7.07
CA LEU A 185 56.01 18.98 -5.81
C LEU A 185 56.93 17.92 -5.20
N SER A 186 56.69 16.63 -5.47
CA SER A 186 57.48 15.52 -4.92
C SER A 186 58.77 15.27 -5.70
N ASP A 187 58.76 15.50 -7.02
CA ASP A 187 59.93 15.32 -7.88
C ASP A 187 61.01 16.41 -7.65
N VAL A 188 60.60 17.60 -7.18
CA VAL A 188 61.53 18.68 -6.79
C VAL A 188 62.19 18.41 -5.42
N GLY A 189 61.59 17.57 -4.56
CA GLY A 189 62.09 17.26 -3.22
C GLY A 189 63.06 16.08 -3.12
N ALA A 190 63.15 15.22 -4.14
CA ALA A 190 64.00 14.02 -4.13
C ALA A 190 65.40 14.22 -4.78
N GLY A 191 65.72 15.44 -5.20
CA GLY A 191 66.98 15.79 -5.88
C GLY A 191 68.10 16.34 -5.00
N HIS A 192 68.07 16.16 -3.67
CA HIS A 192 69.14 16.56 -2.76
C HIS A 192 69.58 15.42 -1.84
#